data_AF-A0A949KP89-F1
#
_entry.id   AF-A0A949KP89-F1
#
_cell.length_a   1.000
_cell.length_b   1.000
_cell.length_c   1.000
_cell.angle_alpha   90.00
_cell.angle_beta   90.00
_cell.angle_gamma   90.00
#
_symmetry.space_group_name_H-M   'P 1'
#
loop_
_entity.id
_entity.type
_entity.pdbx_description
1 polymer ?
#
loop_
_entity_poly.entity_id
_entity_poly.type
_entity_poly.pdbx_seq_one_letter_code
_entity_poly.pdbx_strand_id
1 'polypeptide(L)'
;MIVRRSVLGGLALLLLLALAAPVQAGAAHIHFLVTPATPATGLSDLQAVEGFRNSLAELAGGYTEWGPSQGASREGGKLKRQTNFSYLVAADRDLTADLVKLIQKYFTAPRPFVLHWTGTASIPLGK
;
A
#
# COMPACT_ATOMS: atom_id res chain seq x y z
N MET A 1 -42.21 -31.04 8.31
CA MET A 1 -41.03 -30.36 8.90
C MET A 1 -39.88 -30.09 7.93
N ILE A 2 -39.78 -30.77 6.78
CA ILE A 2 -38.65 -30.64 5.84
C ILE A 2 -38.70 -29.33 5.04
N VAL A 3 -39.89 -28.88 4.60
CA VAL A 3 -40.08 -27.66 3.80
C VAL A 3 -39.61 -26.37 4.51
N ARG A 4 -39.78 -26.28 5.85
CA ARG A 4 -39.34 -25.09 6.62
C ARG A 4 -37.82 -24.96 6.70
N ARG A 5 -37.08 -26.07 6.69
CA ARG A 5 -35.61 -26.06 6.75
C ARG A 5 -34.99 -25.60 5.43
N SER A 6 -35.59 -25.96 4.30
CA SER A 6 -35.14 -25.54 2.97
C SER A 6 -35.32 -24.04 2.73
N VAL A 7 -36.44 -23.45 3.22
CA VAL A 7 -36.69 -22.01 3.11
C VAL A 7 -35.71 -21.20 3.97
N LEU A 8 -35.45 -21.64 5.20
CA LEU A 8 -34.46 -21.01 6.09
C LEU A 8 -33.04 -21.08 5.52
N GLY A 9 -32.65 -22.21 4.92
CA GLY A 9 -31.36 -22.36 4.26
C GLY A 9 -31.19 -21.45 3.03
N GLY A 10 -32.24 -21.31 2.22
CA GLY A 10 -32.25 -20.41 1.06
C GLY A 10 -32.14 -18.94 1.45
N LEU A 11 -32.85 -18.52 2.51
CA LEU A 11 -32.77 -17.16 3.05
C LEU A 11 -31.38 -16.85 3.63
N ALA A 12 -30.78 -17.78 4.37
CA ALA A 12 -29.43 -17.61 4.90
C ALA A 12 -28.38 -17.47 3.79
N LEU A 13 -28.52 -18.26 2.71
CA LEU A 13 -27.62 -18.17 1.55
C LEU A 13 -27.77 -16.84 0.79
N LEU A 14 -29.01 -16.37 0.60
CA LEU A 14 -29.27 -15.06 -0.02
C LEU A 14 -28.73 -13.90 0.83
N LEU A 15 -28.81 -14.01 2.16
CA LEU A 15 -28.24 -13.02 3.07
C LEU A 15 -26.71 -12.99 3.01
N LEU A 16 -26.08 -14.17 2.94
CA LEU A 16 -24.61 -14.30 2.80
C LEU A 16 -24.11 -13.76 1.46
N LEU A 17 -24.85 -14.00 0.37
CA LEU A 17 -24.53 -13.45 -0.95
C LEU A 17 -24.73 -11.93 -1.00
N ALA A 18 -25.73 -11.39 -0.29
CA ALA A 18 -25.94 -9.94 -0.19
C ALA A 18 -24.83 -9.23 0.62
N LEU A 19 -24.24 -9.92 1.61
CA LEU A 19 -23.11 -9.41 2.39
C LEU A 19 -21.76 -9.54 1.65
N ALA A 20 -21.69 -10.37 0.60
CA ALA A 20 -20.51 -10.56 -0.24
C ALA A 20 -20.48 -9.57 -1.43
N ALA A 21 -21.11 -8.40 -1.31
CA ALA A 21 -21.06 -7.38 -2.34
C ALA A 21 -19.59 -7.06 -2.67
N PRO A 22 -19.20 -7.04 -3.97
CA PRO A 22 -17.84 -6.72 -4.35
C PRO A 22 -17.49 -5.34 -3.80
N VAL A 23 -16.28 -5.17 -3.26
CA VAL A 23 -15.76 -3.85 -2.89
C VAL A 23 -15.75 -3.00 -4.15
N GLN A 24 -16.77 -2.17 -4.30
CA GLN A 24 -16.91 -1.27 -5.43
C GLN A 24 -15.84 -0.20 -5.30
N ALA A 25 -15.15 0.09 -6.40
CA ALA A 25 -14.15 1.15 -6.43
C ALA A 25 -14.82 2.49 -6.06
N GLY A 26 -14.35 3.10 -4.99
CA GLY A 26 -14.80 4.41 -4.49
C GLY A 26 -13.74 5.48 -4.70
N ALA A 27 -14.05 6.72 -4.34
CA ALA A 27 -13.07 7.80 -4.35
C ALA A 27 -11.88 7.45 -3.43
N ALA A 28 -10.66 7.65 -3.93
CA ALA A 28 -9.44 7.24 -3.25
C ALA A 28 -8.30 8.23 -3.47
N HIS A 29 -7.41 8.28 -2.49
CA HIS A 29 -6.08 8.86 -2.62
C HIS A 29 -5.11 7.73 -2.98
N ILE A 30 -4.43 7.86 -4.11
CA ILE A 30 -3.49 6.86 -4.61
C ILE A 30 -2.07 7.40 -4.46
N HIS A 31 -1.20 6.58 -3.89
CA HIS A 31 0.20 6.92 -3.63
C HIS A 31 1.11 5.90 -4.32
N PHE A 32 1.98 6.37 -5.20
CA PHE A 32 3.10 5.60 -5.71
C PHE A 32 4.37 6.06 -5.01
N LEU A 33 5.09 5.12 -4.42
CA LEU A 33 6.24 5.42 -3.57
C LEU A 33 7.44 4.56 -3.95
N VAL A 34 8.61 5.18 -3.85
CA VAL A 34 9.89 4.55 -4.21
C VAL A 34 10.80 4.61 -2.99
N THR A 35 11.26 3.44 -2.53
CA THR A 35 12.23 3.31 -1.43
C THR A 35 13.60 2.95 -1.98
N PRO A 36 14.69 3.61 -1.52
CA PRO A 36 16.02 3.20 -1.93
C PRO A 36 16.39 1.86 -1.30
N ALA A 37 17.38 1.18 -1.86
CA ALA A 37 17.89 -0.08 -1.30
C ALA A 37 18.79 0.11 -0.06
N THR A 38 19.07 1.34 0.37
CA THR A 38 19.99 1.64 1.47
C THR A 38 19.22 1.78 2.79
N PRO A 39 19.39 0.88 3.77
CA PRO A 39 18.76 0.98 5.08
C PRO A 39 19.13 2.27 5.81
N ALA A 40 18.30 2.64 6.79
CA ALA A 40 18.67 3.63 7.78
C ALA A 40 19.77 3.08 8.70
N THR A 41 20.54 3.99 9.31
CA THR A 41 21.64 3.63 10.21
C THR A 41 21.16 2.72 11.35
N GLY A 42 21.85 1.61 11.55
CA GLY A 42 21.54 0.64 12.62
C GLY A 42 20.52 -0.44 12.24
N LEU A 43 19.98 -0.43 11.01
CA LEU A 43 19.13 -1.50 10.49
C LEU A 43 19.90 -2.36 9.48
N SER A 44 19.64 -3.66 9.52
CA SER A 44 19.98 -4.54 8.40
C SER A 44 19.01 -4.36 7.23
N ASP A 45 19.40 -4.83 6.03
CA ASP A 45 18.54 -4.83 4.85
C ASP A 45 17.18 -5.52 5.14
N LEU A 46 17.23 -6.68 5.80
CA LEU A 46 16.03 -7.44 6.15
C LEU A 46 15.13 -6.66 7.11
N GLN A 47 15.70 -6.07 8.16
CA GLN A 47 14.93 -5.27 9.13
C GLN A 47 14.29 -4.04 8.49
N ALA A 48 15.01 -3.36 7.58
CA ALA A 48 14.49 -2.21 6.88
C ALA A 48 13.33 -2.57 5.96
N VAL A 49 13.50 -3.61 5.14
CA VAL A 49 12.49 -4.03 4.15
C VAL A 49 11.25 -4.61 4.84
N GLU A 50 11.42 -5.58 5.74
CA GLU A 50 10.27 -6.20 6.44
C GLU A 50 9.57 -5.20 7.36
N GLY A 51 10.34 -4.40 8.10
CA GLY A 51 9.79 -3.36 8.97
C GLY A 51 8.99 -2.32 8.18
N PHE A 52 9.52 -1.87 7.04
CA PHE A 52 8.79 -0.97 6.15
C PHE A 52 7.50 -1.59 5.63
N ARG A 53 7.56 -2.81 5.09
CA ARG A 53 6.40 -3.53 4.54
C ARG A 53 5.30 -3.72 5.58
N ASN A 54 5.65 -4.13 6.79
CA ASN A 54 4.69 -4.32 7.88
C ASN A 54 4.04 -2.98 8.29
N SER A 55 4.85 -1.95 8.53
CA SER A 55 4.33 -0.63 8.89
C SER A 55 3.55 0.05 7.75
N LEU A 56 3.86 -0.24 6.49
CA LEU A 56 3.09 0.24 5.34
C LEU A 56 1.70 -0.42 5.32
N ALA A 57 1.63 -1.74 5.54
CA ALA A 57 0.37 -2.46 5.64
C ALA A 57 -0.48 -1.95 6.82
N GLU A 58 0.13 -1.71 7.98
CA GLU A 58 -0.55 -1.14 9.15
C GLU A 58 -1.08 0.28 8.88
N LEU A 59 -0.27 1.13 8.23
CA LEU A 59 -0.64 2.52 7.93
C LEU A 59 -1.75 2.62 6.88
N ALA A 60 -1.65 1.84 5.82
CA ALA A 60 -2.49 1.96 4.63
C ALA A 60 -3.60 0.91 4.49
N GLY A 61 -3.65 -0.08 5.39
CA GLY A 61 -4.56 -1.23 5.27
C GLY A 61 -4.14 -2.24 4.19
N GLY A 62 -3.02 -2.01 3.50
CA GLY A 62 -2.49 -2.87 2.45
C GLY A 62 -1.66 -2.09 1.43
N TYR A 63 -0.95 -2.81 0.57
CA TYR A 63 -0.20 -2.23 -0.54
C TYR A 63 0.00 -3.28 -1.64
N THR A 64 0.30 -2.82 -2.85
CA THR A 64 0.84 -3.68 -3.91
C THR A 64 2.31 -3.38 -4.08
N GLU A 65 3.15 -4.42 -4.00
CA GLU A 65 4.56 -4.31 -4.34
C GLU A 65 4.73 -4.51 -5.84
N TRP A 66 5.33 -3.52 -6.51
CA TRP A 66 5.69 -3.64 -7.93
C TRP A 66 7.07 -4.30 -8.09
N GLY A 67 7.88 -4.27 -7.04
CA GLY A 67 9.17 -4.94 -6.96
C GLY A 67 10.35 -4.04 -7.31
N PRO A 68 11.49 -4.64 -7.72
CA PRO A 68 12.69 -3.91 -8.10
C PRO A 68 12.42 -2.94 -9.26
N SER A 69 12.89 -1.71 -9.10
CA SER A 69 12.74 -0.61 -10.05
C SER A 69 14.07 0.11 -10.22
N GLN A 70 14.26 0.73 -11.38
CA GLN A 70 15.49 1.45 -11.70
C GLN A 70 15.17 2.92 -11.95
N GLY A 71 15.99 3.80 -11.40
CA GLY A 71 15.84 5.24 -11.56
C GLY A 71 17.19 5.91 -11.80
N ALA A 72 17.12 7.16 -12.28
CA ALA A 72 18.28 8.01 -12.36
C ALA A 72 17.95 9.44 -11.94
N SER A 73 18.89 10.10 -11.30
CA SER A 73 18.81 11.51 -10.94
C SER A 73 20.11 12.23 -11.27
N ARG A 74 20.06 13.55 -11.34
CA ARG A 74 21.25 14.39 -11.50
C ARG A 74 21.63 14.96 -10.15
N GLU A 75 22.86 14.67 -9.71
CA GLU A 75 23.40 15.13 -8.43
C GLU A 75 24.80 15.70 -8.69
N GLY A 76 25.03 16.98 -8.38
CA GLY A 76 26.32 17.65 -8.66
C GLY A 76 26.72 17.62 -10.14
N GLY A 77 25.75 17.72 -11.05
CA GLY A 77 25.97 17.68 -12.50
C GLY A 77 26.20 16.27 -13.08
N LYS A 78 26.42 15.25 -12.24
CA LYS A 78 26.63 13.86 -12.66
C LYS A 78 25.33 13.06 -12.65
N LEU A 79 25.22 12.10 -13.55
CA LEU A 79 24.13 11.13 -13.56
C LEU A 79 24.40 10.07 -12.49
N LYS A 80 23.42 9.85 -11.62
CA LYS A 80 23.44 8.81 -10.59
C LYS A 80 22.30 7.84 -10.83
N ARG A 81 22.62 6.57 -11.03
CA ARG A 81 21.64 5.48 -11.14
C ARG A 81 21.43 4.83 -9.78
N GLN A 82 20.21 4.39 -9.52
CA GLN A 82 19.81 3.77 -8.26
C GLN A 82 18.84 2.62 -8.51
N THR A 83 19.10 1.50 -7.85
CA THR A 83 18.15 0.40 -7.70
C THR A 83 17.24 0.70 -6.51
N ASN A 84 15.94 0.57 -6.72
CA ASN A 84 14.91 0.92 -5.74
C ASN A 84 13.84 -0.18 -5.67
N PHE A 85 12.96 -0.08 -4.68
CA PHE A 85 11.70 -0.83 -4.63
C PHE A 85 10.53 0.14 -4.79
N SER A 86 9.52 -0.28 -5.55
CA SER A 86 8.34 0.53 -5.82
C SER A 86 7.08 -0.13 -5.25
N TYR A 87 6.20 0.70 -4.67
CA TYR A 87 4.94 0.26 -4.08
C TYR A 87 3.80 1.18 -4.50
N LEU A 88 2.59 0.61 -4.53
CA LEU A 88 1.35 1.33 -4.78
C LEU A 88 0.40 1.14 -3.60
N VAL A 89 -0.18 2.26 -3.16
CA VAL A 89 -1.14 2.33 -2.06
C VAL A 89 -2.37 3.08 -2.52
N ALA A 90 -3.55 2.64 -2.08
CA ALA A 90 -4.79 3.41 -2.18
C ALA A 90 -5.40 3.54 -0.78
N ALA A 91 -5.80 4.75 -0.39
CA ALA A 91 -6.31 5.08 0.93
C ALA A 91 -7.50 6.05 0.86
N ASP A 92 -8.24 6.14 1.97
CA ASP A 92 -9.39 7.03 2.14
C ASP A 92 -8.99 8.50 2.36
N ARG A 93 -7.71 8.75 2.67
CA ARG A 93 -7.12 10.07 2.89
C ARG A 93 -5.74 10.19 2.27
N ASP A 94 -5.25 11.42 2.16
CA ASP A 94 -3.86 11.64 1.78
C ASP A 94 -2.89 11.17 2.87
N LEU A 95 -2.00 10.24 2.52
CA LEU A 95 -0.96 9.66 3.37
C LEU A 95 0.44 10.23 3.08
N THR A 96 0.59 11.21 2.19
CA THR A 96 1.90 11.66 1.69
C THR A 96 2.90 11.98 2.82
N ALA A 97 2.47 12.75 3.83
CA ALA A 97 3.32 13.12 4.95
C ALA A 97 3.69 11.92 5.85
N ASP A 98 2.76 10.98 6.04
CA ASP A 98 2.99 9.78 6.84
C ASP A 98 3.96 8.83 6.11
N LEU A 99 3.79 8.67 4.80
CA LEU A 99 4.64 7.84 3.94
C LEU A 99 6.08 8.38 3.88
N VAL A 100 6.27 9.71 3.78
CA VAL A 100 7.61 10.32 3.82
C VAL A 100 8.34 9.98 5.12
N LYS A 101 7.67 10.13 6.27
CA LYS A 101 8.23 9.79 7.58
C LYS A 101 8.53 8.29 7.68
N LEU A 102 7.63 7.45 7.18
CA LEU A 102 7.78 6.01 7.19
C LEU A 102 9.00 5.56 6.38
N ILE A 103 9.20 6.11 5.18
CA ILE A 103 10.39 5.81 4.35
C ILE A 103 11.67 6.22 5.09
N GLN A 104 11.68 7.42 5.69
CA GLN A 104 12.86 7.91 6.43
C GLN A 104 13.18 7.12 7.70
N LYS A 105 12.17 6.48 8.31
CA LYS A 105 12.37 5.61 9.47
C LYS A 105 13.19 4.36 9.11
N TYR A 106 13.00 3.81 7.92
CA TYR A 106 13.59 2.53 7.51
C TYR A 106 14.75 2.67 6.52
N PHE A 107 14.82 3.77 5.77
CA PHE A 107 15.79 3.95 4.68
C PHE A 107 16.49 5.31 4.72
N THR A 108 17.72 5.34 4.20
CA THR A 108 18.48 6.58 4.02
C THR A 108 17.94 7.36 2.81
N ALA A 109 16.89 8.15 3.04
CA ALA A 109 16.18 8.91 2.00
C ALA A 109 15.90 10.35 2.46
N PRO A 110 16.82 11.31 2.27
CA PRO A 110 16.61 12.69 2.72
C PRO A 110 15.45 13.38 1.99
N ARG A 111 15.15 12.95 0.75
CA ARG A 111 14.01 13.41 -0.05
C ARG A 111 13.28 12.20 -0.62
N PRO A 112 12.42 11.52 0.17
CA PRO A 112 11.65 10.38 -0.32
C PRO A 112 10.77 10.77 -1.51
N PHE A 113 10.67 9.87 -2.48
CA PHE A 113 9.76 10.05 -3.61
C PHE A 113 8.40 9.44 -3.28
N VAL A 114 7.39 10.29 -3.21
CA VAL A 114 5.98 9.91 -3.09
C VAL A 114 5.20 10.74 -4.11
N LEU A 115 4.59 10.04 -5.07
CA LEU A 115 3.65 10.62 -6.03
C LEU A 115 2.23 10.39 -5.50
N HIS A 116 1.42 11.44 -5.47
CA HIS A 116 0.03 11.39 -5.02
C HIS A 116 -0.91 11.90 -6.10
N TRP A 117 -2.03 11.21 -6.28
CA TRP A 117 -3.16 11.66 -7.08
C TRP A 117 -4.49 11.15 -6.50
N THR A 118 -5.59 11.72 -6.97
CA THR A 118 -6.94 11.26 -6.64
C THR A 118 -7.51 10.43 -7.78
N GLY A 119 -8.32 9.43 -7.45
CA GLY A 119 -8.92 8.54 -8.43
C GLY A 119 -9.96 7.63 -7.81
N THR A 120 -10.18 6.47 -8.45
CA THR A 120 -11.08 5.45 -7.94
C THR A 120 -10.33 4.16 -7.67
N ALA A 121 -10.48 3.58 -6.49
CA ALA A 121 -9.88 2.30 -6.13
C ALA A 121 -10.79 1.51 -5.19
N SER A 122 -10.75 0.18 -5.30
CA SER A 122 -11.32 -0.71 -4.30
C SER A 122 -10.35 -0.78 -3.12
N ILE A 123 -10.67 -0.08 -2.03
CA ILE A 123 -9.83 -0.07 -0.82
C ILE A 123 -10.25 -1.27 0.03
N PRO A 124 -9.40 -2.30 0.24
CA PRO A 124 -9.83 -3.56 0.83
C PRO A 124 -10.35 -3.46 2.27
N LEU A 125 -10.08 -2.37 2.99
CA LEU A 125 -10.50 -2.20 4.38
C LEU A 125 -10.77 -0.71 4.64
N GLY A 126 -12.05 -0.34 4.66
CA GLY A 126 -12.48 0.77 5.53
C GLY A 126 -12.38 0.27 6.97
N LYS A 127 -11.83 1.09 7.87
CA LYS A 127 -11.72 0.76 9.31
C LYS A 127 -13.05 0.32 9.91
#